data_AF-A0A5N0E943-F1
#
_entry.id   AF-A0A5N0E943-F1
#
_cell.length_a   1.000
_cell.length_b   1.000
_cell.length_c   1.000
_cell.angle_alpha   90.00
_cell.angle_beta   90.00
_cell.angle_gamma   90.00
#
_symmetry.space_group_name_H-M   'P 1'
#
loop_
_entity.id
_entity.type
_entity.pdbx_description
1 polymer ?
#
loop_
_entity_poly.entity_id
_entity_poly.type
_entity_poly.pdbx_seq_one_letter_code
_entity_poly.pdbx_strand_id
1 'polypeptide(L)'
;MQESTDPIPLTAGRAGDDVAALTRDQITDLVGGRAGAAMVFGEPVTADGITLVPVARAGIGFGGIEGSIGGGTDIRPVGYIEISHGVARYRPIRDIWGRVVVPLAAMAAGVAAPWVLRSVRKLRDIRK
;
A
#
# COMPACT_ATOMS: atom_id res chain seq x y z
N MET A 1 -43.63 -5.64 -41.99
CA MET A 1 -43.62 -7.12 -41.86
C MET A 1 -42.24 -7.56 -42.31
N GLN A 2 -41.27 -7.98 -41.50
CA GLN A 2 -41.08 -8.12 -40.05
C GLN A 2 -39.58 -7.84 -39.83
N GLU A 3 -39.24 -6.98 -38.87
CA GLU A 3 -37.84 -6.78 -38.45
C GLU A 3 -37.48 -7.96 -37.55
N SER A 4 -36.59 -8.84 -38.03
CA SER A 4 -36.15 -10.03 -37.31
C SER A 4 -35.22 -9.61 -36.17
N THR A 5 -35.80 -9.20 -35.05
CA THR A 5 -35.09 -9.14 -33.77
C THR A 5 -34.89 -10.58 -33.31
N ASP A 6 -33.80 -11.20 -33.72
CA ASP A 6 -33.30 -12.38 -33.04
C ASP A 6 -32.79 -11.94 -31.66
N PRO A 7 -33.31 -12.51 -30.55
CA PRO A 7 -32.77 -12.22 -29.24
C PRO A 7 -31.37 -12.82 -29.16
N ILE A 8 -30.35 -11.96 -28.95
CA ILE A 8 -29.01 -12.41 -28.60
C ILE A 8 -29.16 -13.25 -27.32
N PRO A 9 -28.87 -14.56 -27.33
CA PRO A 9 -28.96 -15.34 -26.11
C PRO A 9 -27.83 -14.86 -25.21
N LEU A 10 -28.16 -14.08 -24.17
CA LEU A 10 -27.27 -13.88 -23.05
C LEU A 10 -27.04 -15.25 -22.40
N THR A 11 -26.01 -15.93 -22.87
CA THR A 11 -25.48 -17.13 -22.24
C THR A 11 -24.89 -16.71 -20.90
N ALA A 12 -25.73 -16.64 -19.87
CA ALA A 12 -25.33 -16.44 -18.49
C ALA A 12 -24.60 -17.66 -17.87
N GLY A 13 -24.15 -18.61 -18.70
CA GLY A 13 -23.51 -19.86 -18.27
C GLY A 13 -22.03 -20.03 -18.66
N ARG A 14 -21.46 -19.21 -19.56
CA ARG A 14 -20.11 -19.48 -20.10
C ARG A 14 -18.96 -19.10 -19.17
N ALA A 15 -19.13 -18.08 -18.34
CA ALA A 15 -18.04 -17.60 -17.48
C ALA A 15 -17.57 -18.63 -16.43
N GLY A 16 -18.42 -19.58 -16.03
CA GLY A 16 -18.08 -20.64 -15.07
C GLY A 16 -17.31 -21.81 -15.68
N ASP A 17 -17.61 -22.15 -16.94
CA ASP A 17 -16.94 -23.24 -17.66
C ASP A 17 -15.55 -22.80 -18.16
N ASP A 18 -15.43 -21.53 -18.55
CA ASP A 18 -14.18 -20.94 -19.01
C ASP A 18 -13.12 -20.86 -17.89
N VAL A 19 -13.54 -20.69 -16.62
CA VAL A 19 -12.62 -20.70 -15.47
C VAL A 19 -12.24 -22.11 -15.01
N ALA A 20 -13.12 -23.09 -15.22
CA ALA A 20 -12.85 -24.49 -14.93
C ALA A 20 -11.83 -25.11 -15.92
N ALA A 21 -11.75 -24.56 -17.13
CA ALA A 21 -10.80 -24.98 -18.17
C ALA A 21 -9.38 -24.40 -17.98
N LEU A 22 -9.19 -23.45 -17.06
CA LEU A 22 -7.88 -22.83 -16.84
C LEU A 22 -6.92 -23.82 -16.19
N THR A 23 -5.72 -23.92 -16.76
CA THR A 23 -4.65 -24.70 -16.14
C THR A 23 -4.15 -24.00 -14.87
N ARG A 24 -3.55 -24.77 -13.95
CA ARG A 24 -3.02 -24.23 -12.68
C ARG A 24 -2.07 -23.05 -12.89
N ASP A 25 -1.27 -23.10 -13.95
CA ASP A 25 -0.32 -22.04 -14.30
C ASP A 25 -1.06 -20.78 -14.78
N GLN A 26 -2.13 -20.94 -15.57
CA GLN A 26 -2.99 -19.82 -15.98
C GLN A 26 -3.75 -19.20 -14.80
N ILE A 27 -4.24 -20.01 -13.85
CA ILE A 27 -4.84 -19.50 -12.61
C ILE A 27 -3.80 -18.76 -11.78
N THR A 28 -2.56 -19.27 -11.73
CA THR A 28 -1.45 -18.62 -11.02
C THR A 28 -1.06 -17.29 -11.67
N ASP A 29 -1.05 -17.20 -12.99
CA ASP A 29 -0.81 -15.94 -13.71
C ASP A 29 -1.98 -14.96 -13.58
N LEU A 30 -3.21 -15.46 -13.59
CA LEU A 30 -4.41 -14.65 -13.40
C LEU A 30 -4.51 -14.10 -11.98
N VAL A 31 -4.20 -14.90 -10.95
CA VAL A 31 -4.25 -14.50 -9.53
C VAL A 31 -2.97 -13.74 -9.13
N GLY A 32 -1.81 -14.22 -9.54
CA GLY A 32 -0.51 -13.59 -9.31
C GLY A 32 -0.37 -12.25 -10.03
N GLY A 33 -0.99 -12.09 -11.20
CA GLY A 33 -1.04 -10.84 -11.94
C GLY A 33 -2.14 -9.87 -11.50
N ARG A 34 -3.24 -10.34 -10.89
CA ARG A 34 -4.39 -9.51 -10.45
C ARG A 34 -4.49 -9.28 -8.94
N ALA A 35 -3.52 -9.70 -8.14
CA ALA A 35 -3.32 -9.16 -6.78
C ALA A 35 -2.87 -7.67 -6.81
N GLY A 36 -3.40 -6.90 -7.77
CA GLY A 36 -3.17 -5.48 -7.96
C GLY A 36 -4.00 -4.73 -6.94
N ALA A 37 -3.33 -4.14 -5.97
CA ALA A 37 -3.99 -3.23 -5.06
C ALA A 37 -4.47 -1.99 -5.83
N ALA A 38 -5.73 -1.65 -5.73
CA ALA A 38 -6.31 -0.45 -6.30
C ALA A 38 -6.03 0.76 -5.40
N MET A 39 -5.77 1.91 -6.01
CA MET A 39 -5.73 3.19 -5.30
C MET A 39 -7.15 3.76 -5.28
N VAL A 40 -7.62 4.15 -4.10
CA VAL A 40 -8.93 4.74 -3.86
C VAL A 40 -8.74 6.18 -3.42
N PHE A 41 -9.43 7.09 -4.08
CA PHE A 41 -9.44 8.52 -3.76
C PHE A 41 -10.77 8.83 -3.09
N GLY A 42 -10.71 9.42 -1.90
CA GLY A 42 -11.89 9.84 -1.15
C GLY A 42 -12.44 11.18 -1.64
N GLU A 43 -13.60 11.55 -1.11
CA GLU A 43 -14.20 12.87 -1.32
C GLU A 43 -13.24 13.98 -0.89
N PRO A 44 -13.01 15.00 -1.73
CA PRO A 44 -12.19 16.16 -1.37
C PRO A 44 -12.82 16.94 -0.21
N VAL A 45 -11.99 17.30 0.77
CA VAL A 45 -12.39 18.14 1.90
C VAL A 45 -11.59 19.43 1.87
N THR A 46 -12.27 20.57 1.76
CA THR A 46 -11.63 21.90 1.71
C THR A 46 -11.82 22.64 3.04
N ALA A 47 -10.72 23.12 3.62
CA ALA A 47 -10.70 23.96 4.83
C ALA A 47 -9.56 24.98 4.72
N ASP A 48 -9.79 26.23 5.15
CA ASP A 48 -8.77 27.28 5.20
C ASP A 48 -7.98 27.50 3.89
N GLY A 49 -8.65 27.34 2.74
CA GLY A 49 -8.02 27.46 1.42
C GLY A 49 -7.13 26.29 1.01
N ILE A 50 -7.14 25.19 1.77
CA ILE A 50 -6.43 23.94 1.49
C ILE A 50 -7.46 22.86 1.16
N THR A 51 -7.27 22.15 0.05
CA THR A 51 -8.11 21.00 -0.33
C THR A 51 -7.35 19.71 -0.10
N LEU A 52 -7.93 18.80 0.67
CA LEU A 52 -7.35 17.49 0.99
C LEU A 52 -8.14 16.40 0.25
N VAL A 53 -7.43 15.57 -0.51
CA VAL A 53 -8.00 14.37 -1.13
C VAL A 53 -7.44 13.14 -0.41
N PRO A 54 -8.24 12.43 0.40
CA PRO A 54 -7.79 11.22 1.09
C PRO A 54 -7.40 10.13 0.09
N VAL A 55 -6.34 9.38 0.38
CA VAL A 55 -5.86 8.30 -0.48
C VAL A 55 -5.72 7.01 0.33
N ALA A 56 -6.37 5.96 -0.15
CA ALA A 56 -6.28 4.62 0.40
C ALA A 56 -5.82 3.61 -0.65
N ARG A 57 -5.20 2.53 -0.17
CA ARG A 57 -4.86 1.36 -0.97
C ARG A 57 -5.84 0.26 -0.59
N ALA A 58 -6.59 -0.24 -1.57
CA ALA A 58 -7.48 -1.39 -1.43
C ALA A 58 -6.82 -2.62 -2.05
N GLY A 59 -6.81 -3.74 -1.35
CA GLY A 59 -6.28 -5.01 -1.84
C GLY A 59 -7.20 -6.16 -1.49
N ILE A 60 -7.13 -7.22 -2.29
CA ILE A 60 -7.80 -8.50 -1.99
C ILE A 60 -6.69 -9.48 -1.63
N GLY A 61 -6.84 -10.14 -0.49
CA GLY A 61 -5.91 -11.15 0.00
C GLY A 61 -6.63 -12.46 0.26
N PHE A 62 -5.90 -13.55 0.10
CA PHE A 62 -6.37 -14.89 0.43
C PHE A 62 -5.40 -15.50 1.42
N GLY A 63 -5.92 -16.14 2.48
CA GLY A 63 -5.13 -16.72 3.56
C GLY A 63 -5.89 -17.84 4.26
N GLY A 64 -5.17 -18.80 4.80
CA GLY A 64 -5.75 -20.00 5.37
C GLY A 64 -4.80 -20.75 6.28
N ILE A 65 -5.35 -21.47 7.26
CA ILE A 65 -4.65 -22.50 8.05
C ILE A 65 -5.35 -23.84 7.79
N GLU A 66 -4.58 -24.93 7.78
CA GLU A 66 -4.96 -26.32 7.44
C GLU A 66 -6.46 -26.58 7.20
N GLY A 67 -6.82 -26.77 5.92
CA GLY A 67 -8.18 -27.13 5.50
C GLY A 67 -9.15 -25.96 5.31
N SER A 68 -8.78 -24.73 5.67
CA SER A 68 -9.59 -23.53 5.46
C SER A 68 -8.88 -22.55 4.52
N ILE A 69 -9.58 -22.09 3.49
CA ILE A 69 -9.16 -20.98 2.61
C ILE A 69 -10.16 -19.85 2.81
N GLY A 70 -9.69 -18.70 3.31
CA GLY A 70 -10.47 -17.48 3.46
C GLY A 70 -9.99 -16.39 2.50
N GLY A 71 -10.92 -15.65 1.91
CA GLY A 71 -10.63 -14.40 1.19
C GLY A 71 -11.06 -13.20 2.00
N GLY A 72 -10.32 -12.09 1.88
CA GLY A 72 -10.64 -10.84 2.56
C GLY A 72 -10.21 -9.61 1.75
N THR A 73 -10.86 -8.48 2.01
CA THR A 73 -10.49 -7.18 1.46
C THR A 73 -9.81 -6.36 2.55
N ASP A 74 -8.67 -5.76 2.22
CA ASP A 74 -7.90 -4.88 3.09
C ASP A 74 -7.92 -3.48 2.47
N ILE A 75 -8.41 -2.50 3.23
CA ILE A 75 -8.39 -1.08 2.84
C ILE A 75 -7.51 -0.36 3.84
N ARG A 76 -6.37 0.14 3.37
CA ARG A 76 -5.39 0.85 4.20
C ARG A 76 -5.25 2.30 3.76
N PRO A 77 -5.53 3.28 4.62
CA PRO A 77 -5.21 4.67 4.32
C PRO A 77 -3.68 4.82 4.20
N VAL A 78 -3.22 5.39 3.09
CA VAL A 78 -1.78 5.54 2.79
C VAL A 78 -1.32 6.99 2.94
N GLY A 79 -2.21 7.95 2.71
CA GLY A 79 -1.88 9.36 2.70
C GLY A 79 -3.06 10.23 2.29
N TYR A 80 -2.75 11.47 1.97
CA TYR A 80 -3.66 12.42 1.36
C TYR A 80 -2.90 13.28 0.35
N ILE A 81 -3.60 13.80 -0.64
CA ILE A 81 -3.08 14.82 -1.55
C ILE A 81 -3.54 16.17 -1.03
N GLU A 82 -2.58 17.02 -0.71
CA GLU A 82 -2.80 18.41 -0.31
C GLU A 82 -2.74 19.27 -1.58
N ILE A 83 -3.81 19.99 -1.86
CA ILE A 83 -3.88 20.97 -2.95
C ILE A 83 -3.97 22.35 -2.31
N SER A 84 -2.91 23.14 -2.46
CA SER A 84 -2.85 24.51 -1.98
C SER A 84 -2.11 25.40 -2.99
N HIS A 85 -2.60 26.63 -3.21
CA HIS A 85 -2.00 27.57 -4.16
C HIS A 85 -1.85 27.01 -5.59
N GLY A 86 -2.78 26.15 -6.02
CA GLY A 86 -2.71 25.48 -7.33
C GLY A 86 -1.70 24.35 -7.43
N VAL A 87 -1.03 23.97 -6.34
CA VAL A 87 -0.03 22.90 -6.31
C VAL A 87 -0.56 21.69 -5.53
N ALA A 88 -0.52 20.51 -6.15
CA ALA A 88 -0.85 19.24 -5.50
C ALA A 88 0.42 18.58 -4.94
N ARG A 89 0.42 18.24 -3.65
CA ARG A 89 1.51 17.52 -2.96
C ARG A 89 0.97 16.32 -2.19
N TYR A 90 1.51 15.15 -2.46
CA TYR A 90 1.18 13.94 -1.70
C TYR A 90 1.87 13.94 -0.32
N ARG A 91 1.11 13.63 0.73
CA ARG A 91 1.56 13.55 2.13
C ARG A 91 1.21 12.17 2.71
N PRO A 92 2.21 11.34 3.04
CA PRO A 92 1.99 10.06 3.71
C PRO A 92 1.60 10.25 5.18
N ILE A 93 0.62 9.48 5.69
CA ILE A 93 0.20 9.55 7.11
C ILE A 93 1.32 9.06 8.06
N ARG A 94 2.20 8.17 7.59
CA ARG A 94 3.31 7.60 8.39
C ARG A 94 4.52 8.54 8.55
N ASP A 95 4.54 9.72 7.92
CA ASP A 95 5.70 10.64 7.89
C ASP A 95 6.06 11.26 9.26
N ILE A 96 5.21 11.10 10.28
CA ILE A 96 5.47 11.60 11.65
C ILE A 96 6.75 10.99 12.24
N TRP A 97 6.99 9.70 12.02
CA TRP A 97 8.16 9.01 12.58
C TRP A 97 9.48 9.56 12.00
N GLY A 98 9.52 9.92 10.72
CA GLY A 98 10.72 10.49 10.11
C GLY A 98 11.12 11.83 10.73
N ARG A 99 10.14 12.70 11.01
CA ARG A 99 10.40 14.02 11.61
C ARG A 99 10.82 13.97 13.07
N VAL A 100 10.44 12.95 13.82
CA VAL A 100 10.73 12.84 15.25
C VAL A 100 11.91 11.92 15.53
N VAL A 101 11.99 10.77 14.85
CA VAL A 101 13.06 9.78 15.09
C VAL A 101 14.40 10.28 14.59
N VAL A 102 14.46 10.93 13.42
CA VAL A 102 15.74 11.41 12.86
C VAL A 102 16.45 12.40 13.80
N PRO A 103 15.82 13.50 14.28
CA PRO A 103 16.48 14.40 15.22
C PRO A 103 16.78 13.73 16.57
N LEU A 104 15.89 12.87 17.09
CA LEU A 104 16.16 12.14 18.35
C LEU A 104 17.35 11.18 18.23
N ALA A 105 17.43 10.42 17.14
CA ALA A 105 18.54 9.50 16.88
C ALA A 105 19.85 10.27 16.68
N ALA A 106 19.81 11.40 15.96
CA ALA A 106 20.97 12.28 15.81
C ALA A 106 21.43 12.84 17.17
N MET A 107 20.49 13.24 18.03
CA MET A 107 20.78 13.74 19.37
C MET A 107 21.38 12.64 20.25
N ALA A 108 20.80 11.44 20.25
CA ALA A 108 21.33 10.28 20.97
C ALA A 108 22.73 9.88 20.50
N ALA A 109 22.96 9.87 19.18
CA ALA A 109 24.27 9.61 18.59
C ALA A 109 25.31 10.67 19.00
N GLY A 110 24.91 11.96 19.03
CA GLY A 110 25.76 13.05 19.48
C GLY A 110 26.20 12.92 20.94
N VAL A 111 25.30 12.45 21.82
CA VAL A 111 25.60 12.22 23.25
C VAL A 111 26.50 10.99 23.45
N ALA A 112 26.25 9.90 22.71
CA ALA A 112 26.99 8.65 22.85
C ALA A 112 28.39 8.70 22.20
N ALA A 113 28.58 9.48 21.14
CA ALA A 113 29.83 9.59 20.39
C ALA A 113 31.07 9.89 21.27
N PRO A 114 31.08 10.89 22.18
CA PRO A 114 32.25 11.15 23.03
C PRO A 114 32.54 10.05 24.04
N TRP A 115 31.54 9.27 24.46
CA TRP A 115 31.72 8.13 25.37
C TRP A 115 32.39 6.96 24.66
N VAL A 116 31.90 6.61 23.47
CA VAL A 116 32.49 5.56 22.62
C VAL A 116 33.93 5.93 22.24
N LEU A 117 34.16 7.19 21.86
CA LEU A 117 35.49 7.68 21.49
C LEU A 117 36.49 7.64 22.67
N ARG A 118 36.04 7.94 23.89
CA ARG A 118 36.88 7.87 25.10
C ARG A 118 37.25 6.43 25.45
N SER A 119 36.32 5.49 25.37
CA SER A 119 36.59 4.08 25.64
C SER A 119 37.58 3.47 24.65
N VAL A 120 37.47 3.78 23.35
CA VAL A 120 38.39 3.27 22.33
C VAL A 120 39.79 3.89 22.47
N ARG A 121 39.90 5.18 22.80
CA ARG A 121 41.21 5.83 23.06
C ARG A 121 41.90 5.26 24.29
N LYS A 122 41.15 5.02 25.38
CA LYS A 122 41.70 4.44 26.61
C LYS A 122 42.24 3.02 26.41
N LEU A 123 41.59 2.22 25.54
CA LEU A 123 42.08 0.89 25.17
C LEU A 123 43.34 0.92 24.30
N ARG A 124 43.60 2.02 23.60
CA ARG A 124 44.78 2.16 22.73
C ARG A 124 46.02 2.66 23.49
N ASP A 125 45.83 3.44 24.55
CA ASP A 125 46.92 3.90 25.43
C ASP A 125 47.47 2.79 26.33
N ILE A 126 46.66 1.78 26.69
CA ILE A 126 47.12 0.65 27.54
C ILE A 126 47.97 -0.36 26.74
N ARG A 127 48.03 -0.25 25.41
CA ARG A 127 48.79 -1.15 24.51
C ARG A 127 50.09 -0.52 23.98
N LYS A 128 50.65 0.47 24.66
CA LYS A 128 52.02 0.96 24.47
C LYS A 128 52.78 0.83 25.78
#